data_AF-A0A947R5M4-F1
#
_entry.id   AF-A0A947R5M4-F1
#
_cell.length_a   1.000
_cell.length_b   1.000
_cell.length_c   1.000
_cell.angle_alpha   90.00
_cell.angle_beta   90.00
_cell.angle_gamma   90.00
#
_symmetry.space_group_name_H-M   'P 1'
#
loop_
_entity.id
_entity.type
_entity.pdbx_description
1 polymer ?
#
loop_
_entity_poly.entity_id
_entity_poly.type
_entity_poly.pdbx_seq_one_letter_code
_entity_poly.pdbx_strand_id
1 'polypeptide(L)'
;MKNRTSNFCTMAKCAFWAIFIIGCMGNPAWADWYSDQFEFRRKITIDTTPLGADISENLTDVTFLVRLHSGNFDFSRVRVDGKDLRFVAADDKTLLKYHVERFDSLEELAVVWVRLPKVSGALNQEFIYLYYGNQSAADSQSPDQTFDGQYVGVYHLSETEGIPQDTSTAKTVVSDFNGGLGFPGVIGNGVTFNGIGDKMVIERSPVLNFSGGLTFSTWVKISAEQNAAFLFYQKTDRQTITVGIDGSKIYATVQTDDGKTATTDRSLDLPLNSWNNLTVTISSGERISLYLDGIQMGWVAMPFRLAEKDGKVFIGSSDMNTNYFTGELDEIQISNVVRKAAFIRALFASQGPAGNLLACGEEVTGGGGGLPTFYLGTVMRNITLDGWVVIGVLMILSVLSWIVFLSKTYFMILMERENNSFRESFGSSTHILNLVDRDDDFQNSPLFNVYSEGCGILKKFISGSAINASDHKDGSETRRLSEKNMNAFKTYLEKGFIDEGKRLNSGLVFLTMAISGGPFLGLLGTVWGVMNTFAAMAEAGEANIMAIAPGVASALATTVVGLLVAIPALFAYNYLAGKVKNLISDVSVFIDEFSIKVDELHGERL
;
A
#
# COMPACT_ATOMS: atom_id res chain seq x y z
N MET A 1 -37.40 39.02 -9.93
CA MET A 1 -36.41 38.22 -10.72
C MET A 1 -35.02 38.09 -10.07
N LYS A 2 -34.55 38.97 -9.18
CA LYS A 2 -33.20 38.89 -8.56
C LYS A 2 -32.99 37.79 -7.49
N ASN A 3 -34.05 37.28 -6.83
CA ASN A 3 -33.92 36.26 -5.77
C ASN A 3 -33.94 34.80 -6.25
N ARG A 4 -34.34 34.50 -7.49
CA ARG A 4 -34.42 33.11 -8.00
C ARG A 4 -33.08 32.57 -8.50
N THR A 5 -32.17 33.44 -8.95
CA THR A 5 -30.83 33.06 -9.42
C THR A 5 -29.86 32.74 -8.28
N SER A 6 -30.07 33.32 -7.09
CA SER A 6 -29.25 33.07 -5.90
C SER A 6 -29.42 31.66 -5.34
N ASN A 7 -30.65 31.15 -5.23
CA ASN A 7 -30.91 29.81 -4.69
C ASN A 7 -30.43 28.68 -5.62
N PHE A 8 -30.45 28.91 -6.94
CA PHE A 8 -30.01 27.94 -7.94
C PHE A 8 -28.48 27.70 -7.88
N CYS A 9 -27.71 28.75 -7.63
CA CYS A 9 -26.25 28.66 -7.50
C CYS A 9 -25.81 27.94 -6.21
N THR A 10 -26.59 28.08 -5.13
CA THR A 10 -26.32 27.40 -3.85
C THR A 10 -26.64 25.91 -3.91
N MET A 11 -27.75 25.53 -4.55
CA MET A 11 -28.16 24.12 -4.67
C MET A 11 -27.21 23.32 -5.58
N ALA A 12 -26.73 23.92 -6.67
CA ALA A 12 -25.73 23.31 -7.55
C ALA A 12 -24.38 23.09 -6.84
N LYS A 13 -23.97 24.02 -5.95
CA LYS A 13 -22.77 23.86 -5.12
C LYS A 13 -22.93 22.77 -4.05
N CYS A 14 -24.11 22.65 -3.44
CA CYS A 14 -24.38 21.59 -2.45
C CYS A 14 -24.42 20.19 -3.06
N ALA A 15 -24.96 20.03 -4.28
CA ALA A 15 -24.97 18.74 -4.98
C ALA A 15 -23.55 18.31 -5.41
N PHE A 16 -22.71 19.26 -5.82
CA PHE A 16 -21.30 19.01 -6.15
C PHE A 16 -20.49 18.52 -4.93
N TRP A 17 -20.79 19.06 -3.74
CA TRP A 17 -20.18 18.61 -2.48
C TRP A 17 -20.74 17.29 -1.95
N ALA A 18 -22.04 17.01 -2.14
CA ALA A 18 -22.66 15.78 -1.65
C ALA A 18 -22.14 14.52 -2.36
N ILE A 19 -21.81 14.60 -3.65
CA ILE A 19 -21.23 13.48 -4.40
C ILE A 19 -19.74 13.28 -4.04
N PHE A 20 -19.03 14.34 -3.65
CA PHE A 20 -17.65 14.25 -3.16
C PHE A 20 -17.55 13.60 -1.77
N ILE A 21 -18.56 13.83 -0.91
CA ILE A 21 -18.58 13.31 0.47
C ILE A 21 -18.98 11.82 0.54
N ILE A 22 -19.83 11.34 -0.37
CA ILE A 22 -20.25 9.92 -0.40
C ILE A 22 -19.13 8.99 -0.89
N GLY A 23 -18.11 9.52 -1.58
CA GLY A 23 -16.87 8.79 -1.91
C GLY A 23 -15.89 8.61 -0.76
N CYS A 24 -16.12 9.25 0.40
CA CYS A 24 -15.20 9.23 1.55
C CYS A 24 -15.69 8.38 2.74
N MET A 25 -16.84 7.70 2.64
CA MET A 25 -17.36 6.88 3.74
C MET A 25 -17.06 5.40 3.49
N GLY A 26 -15.82 5.05 3.81
CA GLY A 26 -15.31 3.70 3.76
C GLY A 26 -13.86 3.68 4.21
N ASN A 27 -13.60 4.07 5.46
CA ASN A 27 -12.32 3.77 6.09
C ASN A 27 -12.37 2.32 6.59
N PRO A 28 -11.70 1.35 5.93
CA PRO A 28 -11.25 0.20 6.69
C PRO A 28 -10.29 0.73 7.75
N ALA A 29 -10.39 0.22 8.97
CA ALA A 29 -9.51 0.60 10.08
C ALA A 29 -8.05 0.56 9.59
N TRP A 30 -7.41 1.73 9.52
CA TRP A 30 -6.00 1.84 9.20
C TRP A 30 -5.23 1.07 10.28
N ALA A 31 -4.50 0.02 9.89
CA ALA A 31 -3.47 -0.51 10.77
C ALA A 31 -2.50 0.63 11.07
N ASP A 32 -2.19 0.92 12.34
CA ASP A 32 -1.22 1.94 12.72
C ASP A 32 0.12 1.61 12.02
N TRP A 33 0.63 2.52 11.17
CA TRP A 33 1.97 2.42 10.59
C TRP A 33 2.98 3.05 11.55
N TYR A 34 4.21 2.54 11.58
CA TYR A 34 5.29 3.15 12.35
C TYR A 34 5.53 4.61 11.93
N SER A 35 5.53 4.87 10.62
CA SER A 35 5.65 6.20 10.04
C SER A 35 5.05 6.22 8.64
N ASP A 36 4.45 7.35 8.27
CA ASP A 36 3.87 7.62 6.95
C ASP A 36 4.92 7.88 5.86
N GLN A 37 6.19 8.05 6.26
CA GLN A 37 7.32 8.29 5.36
C GLN A 37 7.88 7.02 4.71
N PHE A 38 7.51 5.84 5.23
CA PHE A 38 7.90 4.55 4.64
C PHE A 38 6.79 4.08 3.71
N GLU A 39 7.17 3.59 2.54
CA GLU A 39 6.22 3.18 1.49
C GLU A 39 5.84 1.70 1.61
N PHE A 40 6.77 0.88 2.10
CA PHE A 40 6.65 -0.57 2.15
C PHE A 40 6.93 -1.09 3.56
N ARG A 41 6.20 -2.14 3.94
CA ARG A 41 6.51 -2.96 5.12
C ARG A 41 6.35 -4.44 4.84
N ARG A 42 7.12 -5.26 5.54
CA ARG A 42 7.03 -6.72 5.50
C ARG A 42 7.01 -7.31 6.88
N LYS A 43 6.25 -8.38 7.06
CA LYS A 43 6.28 -9.17 8.30
C LYS A 43 7.41 -10.18 8.22
N ILE A 44 8.23 -10.27 9.25
CA ILE A 44 9.21 -11.33 9.46
C ILE A 44 8.69 -12.16 10.63
N THR A 45 8.17 -13.33 10.33
CA THR A 45 7.65 -14.29 11.33
C THR A 45 8.81 -15.07 11.92
N ILE A 46 8.71 -15.35 13.21
CA ILE A 46 9.66 -16.10 14.02
C ILE A 46 8.98 -17.42 14.40
N ASP A 47 9.54 -18.54 13.95
CA ASP A 47 9.02 -19.87 14.24
C ASP A 47 9.88 -20.60 15.29
N THR A 48 9.41 -20.59 16.53
CA THR A 48 10.03 -21.28 17.67
C THR A 48 9.46 -22.67 17.91
N THR A 49 8.56 -23.16 17.05
CA THR A 49 8.00 -24.52 17.14
C THR A 49 9.04 -25.59 16.79
N PRO A 50 8.77 -26.88 17.05
CA PRO A 50 9.67 -27.96 16.65
C PRO A 50 9.91 -28.07 15.13
N LEU A 51 9.04 -27.48 14.29
CA LEU A 51 9.24 -27.41 12.84
C LEU A 51 10.17 -26.26 12.43
N GLY A 52 10.28 -25.22 13.26
CA GLY A 52 11.21 -24.12 13.11
C GLY A 52 12.50 -24.38 13.89
N ALA A 53 12.73 -23.59 14.94
CA ALA A 53 13.97 -23.65 15.74
C ALA A 53 13.92 -24.56 16.99
N ASP A 54 12.78 -25.18 17.30
CA ASP A 54 12.58 -26.05 18.48
C ASP A 54 13.05 -25.40 19.79
N ILE A 55 12.48 -24.23 20.10
CA ILE A 55 12.76 -23.43 21.30
C ILE A 55 11.52 -23.49 22.18
N SER A 56 11.60 -24.17 23.32
CA SER A 56 10.46 -24.39 24.22
C SER A 56 10.34 -23.37 25.36
N GLU A 57 11.41 -22.63 25.66
CA GLU A 57 11.43 -21.62 26.73
C GLU A 57 11.40 -20.19 26.19
N ASN A 58 10.92 -19.25 27.02
CA ASN A 58 10.92 -17.83 26.67
C ASN A 58 12.35 -17.28 26.78
N LEU A 59 12.76 -16.54 25.75
CA LEU A 59 14.06 -15.89 25.69
C LEU A 59 13.88 -14.37 25.76
N THR A 60 14.91 -13.70 26.26
CA THR A 60 14.97 -12.23 26.38
C THR A 60 16.28 -11.73 25.81
N ASP A 61 16.24 -10.55 25.18
CA ASP A 61 17.42 -9.90 24.60
C ASP A 61 18.24 -10.80 23.67
N VAL A 62 17.56 -11.55 22.79
CA VAL A 62 18.23 -12.42 21.81
C VAL A 62 18.46 -11.65 20.52
N THR A 63 19.63 -11.80 19.93
CA THR A 63 19.95 -11.23 18.62
C THR A 63 19.73 -12.30 17.53
N PHE A 64 18.95 -11.97 16.51
CA PHE A 64 18.74 -12.84 15.35
C PHE A 64 19.30 -12.22 14.08
N LEU A 65 19.77 -13.08 13.20
CA LEU A 65 20.24 -12.71 11.86
C LEU A 65 19.07 -12.76 10.85
N VAL A 66 18.73 -11.63 10.27
CA VAL A 66 17.78 -11.51 9.16
C VAL A 66 18.55 -11.53 7.85
N ARG A 67 18.28 -12.53 7.00
CA ARG A 67 18.85 -12.64 5.64
C ARG A 67 17.82 -12.20 4.60
N LEU A 68 18.13 -11.12 3.91
CA LEU A 68 17.34 -10.59 2.79
C LEU A 68 18.05 -10.94 1.48
N HIS A 69 17.30 -11.49 0.52
CA HIS A 69 17.78 -11.83 -0.81
C HIS A 69 16.67 -11.67 -1.84
N SER A 70 16.96 -11.68 -3.13
CA SER A 70 15.98 -11.43 -4.21
C SER A 70 14.73 -12.32 -4.19
N GLY A 71 14.85 -13.54 -3.66
CA GLY A 71 13.72 -14.46 -3.47
C GLY A 71 12.78 -14.07 -2.33
N ASN A 72 13.22 -13.21 -1.43
CA ASN A 72 12.44 -12.75 -0.29
C ASN A 72 12.40 -11.23 -0.12
N PHE A 73 13.08 -10.38 -0.89
CA PHE A 73 13.14 -8.93 -0.67
C PHE A 73 13.45 -8.19 -1.97
N ASP A 74 12.79 -7.04 -2.20
CA ASP A 74 12.96 -6.24 -3.42
C ASP A 74 13.98 -5.12 -3.20
N PHE A 75 15.21 -5.33 -3.68
CA PHE A 75 16.31 -4.39 -3.55
C PHE A 75 16.17 -3.12 -4.41
N SER A 76 15.21 -3.07 -5.34
CA SER A 76 14.98 -1.87 -6.16
C SER A 76 14.26 -0.75 -5.39
N ARG A 77 13.64 -1.07 -4.25
CA ARG A 77 12.79 -0.15 -3.47
C ARG A 77 13.44 0.37 -2.20
N VAL A 78 14.55 -0.23 -1.80
CA VAL A 78 15.38 0.21 -0.67
C VAL A 78 16.41 1.23 -1.17
N ARG A 79 16.93 2.06 -0.28
CA ARG A 79 18.04 2.94 -0.64
C ARG A 79 19.30 2.10 -0.89
N VAL A 80 20.13 2.54 -1.84
CA VAL A 80 21.35 1.81 -2.26
C VAL A 80 22.38 1.56 -1.15
N ASP A 81 22.28 2.28 -0.03
CA ASP A 81 23.13 2.09 1.15
C ASP A 81 22.43 1.38 2.32
N GLY A 82 21.18 0.92 2.13
CA GLY A 82 20.40 0.18 3.13
C GLY A 82 19.98 0.99 4.37
N LYS A 83 20.22 2.30 4.41
CA LYS A 83 19.99 3.11 5.62
C LYS A 83 18.52 3.41 5.91
N ASP A 84 17.62 3.13 4.97
CA ASP A 84 16.18 3.25 5.14
C ASP A 84 15.52 1.99 5.70
N LEU A 85 16.27 0.91 5.96
CA LEU A 85 15.71 -0.25 6.65
C LEU A 85 15.30 0.12 8.09
N ARG A 86 14.14 -0.34 8.54
CA ARG A 86 13.69 -0.18 9.94
C ARG A 86 13.05 -1.46 10.45
N PHE A 87 13.51 -1.93 11.60
CA PHE A 87 12.93 -3.09 12.28
C PHE A 87 12.06 -2.60 13.42
N VAL A 88 10.77 -2.94 13.39
CA VAL A 88 9.76 -2.48 14.36
C VAL A 88 9.11 -3.72 14.98
N ALA A 89 8.84 -3.69 16.27
CA ALA A 89 8.16 -4.78 16.96
C ALA A 89 6.72 -4.97 16.44
N ALA A 90 6.06 -6.05 16.85
CA ALA A 90 4.68 -6.38 16.47
C ALA A 90 3.64 -5.30 16.83
N ASP A 91 4.00 -4.35 17.71
CA ASP A 91 3.15 -3.23 18.13
C ASP A 91 3.14 -2.05 17.14
N ASP A 92 3.86 -2.15 16.02
CA ASP A 92 4.03 -1.11 14.99
C ASP A 92 4.61 0.22 15.53
N LYS A 93 5.19 0.23 16.73
CA LYS A 93 5.64 1.45 17.43
C LYS A 93 7.07 1.34 17.95
N THR A 94 7.43 0.19 18.48
CA THR A 94 8.72 0.01 19.15
C THR A 94 9.81 -0.29 18.12
N LEU A 95 10.72 0.67 17.92
CA LEU A 95 11.88 0.47 17.07
C LEU A 95 12.88 -0.48 17.74
N LEU A 96 13.28 -1.52 17.03
CA LEU A 96 14.24 -2.52 17.47
C LEU A 96 15.66 -2.07 17.19
N LYS A 97 16.61 -2.51 18.01
CA LYS A 97 18.04 -2.26 17.79
C LYS A 97 18.55 -3.23 16.75
N TYR A 98 19.23 -2.71 15.74
CA TYR A 98 19.77 -3.53 14.65
C TYR A 98 21.03 -2.90 14.10
N HIS A 99 21.81 -3.68 13.37
CA HIS A 99 22.83 -3.16 12.45
C HIS A 99 22.95 -4.09 11.25
N VAL A 100 23.38 -3.49 10.15
CA VAL A 100 23.57 -4.16 8.88
C VAL A 100 25.03 -4.58 8.81
N GLU A 101 25.26 -5.89 8.71
CA GLU A 101 26.60 -6.43 8.58
C GLU A 101 27.07 -6.39 7.13
N ARG A 102 26.19 -6.78 6.21
CA ARG A 102 26.44 -6.69 4.77
C ARG A 102 25.20 -6.17 4.07
N PHE A 103 25.39 -5.23 3.16
CA PHE A 103 24.36 -4.76 2.26
C PHE A 103 24.95 -4.59 0.88
N ASP A 104 24.46 -5.37 -0.06
CA ASP A 104 24.86 -5.27 -1.46
C ASP A 104 23.60 -5.28 -2.32
N SER A 105 23.25 -4.12 -2.87
CA SER A 105 22.09 -3.98 -3.76
C SER A 105 22.35 -4.57 -5.15
N LEU A 106 23.61 -4.77 -5.55
CA LEU A 106 23.97 -5.35 -6.85
C LEU A 106 23.92 -6.88 -6.79
N GLU A 107 24.42 -7.46 -5.70
CA GLU A 107 24.30 -8.89 -5.42
C GLU A 107 22.92 -9.30 -4.85
N GLU A 108 22.04 -8.31 -4.63
CA GLU A 108 20.70 -8.47 -4.05
C GLU A 108 20.75 -9.31 -2.76
N LEU A 109 21.69 -8.96 -1.87
CA LEU A 109 21.93 -9.64 -0.59
C LEU A 109 22.10 -8.61 0.53
N ALA A 110 21.35 -8.80 1.62
CA ALA A 110 21.59 -8.08 2.85
C ALA A 110 21.50 -9.01 4.06
N VAL A 111 22.37 -8.77 5.02
CA VAL A 111 22.48 -9.53 6.26
C VAL A 111 22.43 -8.54 7.42
N VAL A 112 21.42 -8.67 8.26
CA VAL A 112 21.10 -7.68 9.29
C VAL A 112 20.88 -8.37 10.63
N TRP A 113 21.60 -7.94 11.65
CA TRP A 113 21.40 -8.39 13.03
C TRP A 113 20.33 -7.55 13.70
N VAL A 114 19.35 -8.19 14.33
CA VAL A 114 18.24 -7.52 15.01
C VAL A 114 18.11 -8.06 16.43
N ARG A 115 18.08 -7.16 17.41
CA ARG A 115 17.85 -7.48 18.82
C ARG A 115 16.37 -7.56 19.11
N LEU A 116 15.94 -8.69 19.65
CA LEU A 116 14.57 -8.91 20.11
C LEU A 116 14.51 -8.87 21.64
N PRO A 117 13.68 -7.99 22.23
CA PRO A 117 13.58 -7.87 23.67
C PRO A 117 12.98 -9.13 24.31
N LYS A 118 12.09 -9.82 23.59
CA LYS A 118 11.43 -11.04 24.04
C LYS A 118 11.09 -11.93 22.84
N VAL A 119 11.29 -13.22 23.00
CA VAL A 119 10.86 -14.28 22.09
C VAL A 119 10.19 -15.38 22.93
N SER A 120 8.97 -15.76 22.59
CA SER A 120 8.25 -16.80 23.31
C SER A 120 8.53 -18.17 22.70
N GLY A 121 8.65 -19.18 23.57
CA GLY A 121 8.88 -20.55 23.14
C GLY A 121 7.64 -21.21 22.54
N ALA A 122 7.85 -22.14 21.60
CA ALA A 122 6.86 -22.99 20.98
C ALA A 122 5.68 -22.26 20.27
N LEU A 123 5.95 -21.10 19.66
CA LEU A 123 4.99 -20.31 18.88
C LEU A 123 5.48 -20.09 17.45
N ASN A 124 4.56 -19.95 16.51
CA ASN A 124 4.83 -19.61 15.10
C ASN A 124 4.10 -18.32 14.66
N GLN A 125 3.61 -17.54 15.62
CA GLN A 125 2.85 -16.32 15.37
C GLN A 125 3.60 -15.06 15.84
N GLU A 126 4.80 -15.20 16.38
CA GLU A 126 5.62 -14.03 16.71
C GLU A 126 6.16 -13.44 15.42
N PHE A 127 6.15 -12.11 15.32
CA PHE A 127 6.68 -11.43 14.15
C PHE A 127 7.23 -10.06 14.52
N ILE A 128 8.07 -9.54 13.63
CA ILE A 128 8.49 -8.14 13.59
C ILE A 128 8.17 -7.57 12.21
N TYR A 129 8.16 -6.26 12.09
CA TYR A 129 8.03 -5.58 10.83
C TYR A 129 9.37 -5.06 10.34
N LEU A 130 9.61 -5.20 9.04
CA LEU A 130 10.65 -4.53 8.29
C LEU A 130 10.01 -3.44 7.43
N TYR A 131 10.31 -2.17 7.71
CA TYR A 131 9.89 -1.01 6.92
C TYR A 131 11.05 -0.51 6.04
N TYR A 132 10.74 -0.05 4.83
CA TYR A 132 11.68 0.47 3.83
C TYR A 132 10.96 1.34 2.78
N GLY A 133 11.70 1.92 1.84
CA GLY A 133 11.17 2.81 0.82
C GLY A 133 11.20 4.28 1.18
N ASN A 134 12.09 4.68 2.10
CA ASN A 134 12.25 6.09 2.48
C ASN A 134 13.64 6.59 2.09
N GLN A 135 13.75 7.17 0.89
CA GLN A 135 15.02 7.67 0.34
C GLN A 135 15.68 8.76 1.22
N SER A 136 14.87 9.49 2.00
CA SER A 136 15.33 10.58 2.88
C SER A 136 15.62 10.13 4.32
N ALA A 137 15.47 8.84 4.63
CA ALA A 137 15.70 8.33 5.98
C ALA A 137 17.16 8.55 6.42
N ALA A 138 17.34 9.04 7.66
CA ALA A 138 18.65 9.05 8.31
C ALA A 138 19.09 7.62 8.66
N ASP A 139 20.38 7.41 8.95
CA ASP A 139 20.82 6.12 9.49
C ASP A 139 20.22 5.92 10.90
N SER A 140 19.80 4.70 11.21
CA SER A 140 19.24 4.34 12.52
C SER A 140 19.84 3.06 13.10
N GLN A 141 20.94 2.58 12.51
CA GLN A 141 21.66 1.43 13.02
C GLN A 141 22.26 1.72 14.40
N SER A 142 22.36 0.69 15.23
CA SER A 142 22.97 0.74 16.57
C SER A 142 23.82 -0.52 16.79
N PRO A 143 24.99 -0.64 16.12
CA PRO A 143 25.81 -1.86 16.19
C PRO A 143 26.20 -2.23 17.62
N ASP A 144 26.57 -1.23 18.42
CA ASP A 144 26.93 -1.36 19.83
C ASP A 144 25.77 -1.83 20.73
N GLN A 145 24.51 -1.62 20.33
CA GLN A 145 23.33 -2.00 21.14
C GLN A 145 22.59 -3.22 20.60
N THR A 146 23.05 -3.80 19.48
CA THR A 146 22.41 -4.96 18.84
C THR A 146 22.64 -6.25 19.62
N PHE A 147 23.77 -6.36 20.30
CA PHE A 147 24.05 -7.43 21.26
C PHE A 147 23.78 -6.92 22.68
N ASP A 148 23.40 -7.81 23.59
CA ASP A 148 23.24 -7.45 24.99
C ASP A 148 24.59 -7.19 25.70
N GLY A 149 24.54 -6.50 26.83
CA GLY A 149 25.75 -6.08 27.56
C GLY A 149 26.57 -7.19 28.21
N GLN A 150 26.14 -8.46 28.13
CA GLN A 150 26.92 -9.61 28.59
C GLN A 150 27.87 -10.14 27.51
N TYR A 151 27.77 -9.66 26.26
CA TYR A 151 28.78 -9.89 25.25
C TYR A 151 29.98 -8.99 25.50
N VAL A 152 31.14 -9.61 25.68
CA VAL A 152 32.41 -8.93 25.95
C VAL A 152 33.33 -8.91 24.73
N GLY A 153 32.94 -9.60 23.66
CA GLY A 153 33.56 -9.49 22.34
C GLY A 153 32.63 -10.09 21.28
N VAL A 154 32.36 -9.34 20.22
CA VAL A 154 31.64 -9.81 19.02
C VAL A 154 32.43 -9.37 17.80
N TYR A 155 33.03 -10.33 17.12
CA TYR A 155 33.84 -10.12 15.92
C TYR A 155 33.15 -10.80 14.74
N HIS A 156 32.59 -9.97 13.86
CA HIS A 156 31.97 -10.42 12.61
C HIS A 156 33.01 -10.87 11.57
N LEU A 157 34.26 -10.43 11.70
CA LEU A 157 35.35 -10.81 10.78
C LEU A 157 35.11 -10.40 9.31
N SER A 158 34.22 -9.43 9.11
CA SER A 158 33.82 -8.90 7.80
C SER A 158 34.92 -8.12 7.07
N GLU A 159 35.99 -7.73 7.77
CA GLU A 159 37.08 -6.91 7.25
C GLU A 159 37.86 -7.62 6.12
N THR A 160 38.28 -6.85 5.12
CA THR A 160 39.17 -7.33 4.05
C THR A 160 40.63 -6.91 4.26
N GLU A 161 40.85 -5.89 5.10
CA GLU A 161 42.17 -5.36 5.45
C GLU A 161 42.15 -4.86 6.91
N GLY A 162 43.33 -4.78 7.55
CA GLY A 162 43.48 -4.24 8.90
C GLY A 162 43.37 -5.31 10.00
N ILE A 163 42.74 -4.96 11.11
CA ILE A 163 42.55 -5.84 12.27
C ILE A 163 41.05 -5.97 12.60
N PRO A 164 40.57 -7.16 12.97
CA PRO A 164 39.16 -7.35 13.34
C PRO A 164 38.69 -6.41 14.46
N GLN A 165 37.47 -5.89 14.33
CA GLN A 165 36.88 -4.95 15.29
C GLN A 165 35.79 -5.59 16.16
N ASP A 166 35.75 -5.18 17.44
CA ASP A 166 34.69 -5.59 18.37
C ASP A 166 33.43 -4.71 18.21
N THR A 167 32.34 -5.34 17.80
CA THR A 167 31.04 -4.69 17.62
C THR A 167 30.24 -4.60 18.92
N SER A 168 30.59 -5.39 19.94
CA SER A 168 29.92 -5.36 21.25
C SER A 168 30.04 -4.00 21.97
N THR A 169 29.27 -3.83 23.05
CA THR A 169 29.41 -2.66 23.95
C THR A 169 30.77 -2.61 24.66
N ALA A 170 31.48 -3.73 24.79
CA ALA A 170 32.71 -3.83 25.56
C ALA A 170 33.91 -3.19 24.85
N LYS A 171 33.90 -3.14 23.51
CA LYS A 171 34.94 -2.52 22.67
C LYS A 171 36.35 -3.01 23.04
N THR A 172 36.48 -4.31 23.20
CA THR A 172 37.77 -4.97 23.41
C THR A 172 38.68 -4.80 22.21
N VAL A 173 39.97 -4.58 22.47
CA VAL A 173 40.95 -4.22 21.44
C VAL A 173 41.72 -5.45 21.00
N VAL A 174 41.78 -5.68 19.70
CA VAL A 174 42.70 -6.66 19.10
C VAL A 174 44.07 -6.00 18.98
N SER A 175 45.04 -6.51 19.73
CA SER A 175 46.41 -5.99 19.79
C SER A 175 47.34 -6.56 18.72
N ASP A 176 47.03 -7.75 18.20
CA ASP A 176 47.86 -8.48 17.25
C ASP A 176 46.96 -9.39 16.40
N PHE A 177 47.16 -9.40 15.09
CA PHE A 177 46.38 -10.21 14.16
C PHE A 177 47.19 -10.50 12.89
N ASN A 178 47.28 -11.79 12.53
CA ASN A 178 48.07 -12.26 11.39
C ASN A 178 47.32 -13.26 10.50
N GLY A 179 46.03 -13.50 10.76
CA GLY A 179 45.21 -14.37 9.92
C GLY A 179 44.91 -13.75 8.54
N GLY A 180 44.50 -14.59 7.59
CA GLY A 180 44.01 -14.11 6.29
C GLY A 180 42.60 -13.54 6.41
N LEU A 181 42.37 -12.36 5.82
CA LEU A 181 41.07 -11.66 5.80
C LEU A 181 40.38 -11.76 4.43
N GLY A 182 39.07 -11.47 4.40
CA GLY A 182 38.28 -11.40 3.15
C GLY A 182 37.97 -12.75 2.51
N PHE A 183 38.03 -13.84 3.26
CA PHE A 183 37.63 -15.16 2.78
C PHE A 183 36.13 -15.38 3.01
N PRO A 184 35.43 -16.19 2.19
CA PRO A 184 34.00 -16.43 2.38
C PRO A 184 33.68 -17.07 3.74
N GLY A 185 32.83 -16.43 4.54
CA GLY A 185 32.30 -16.95 5.80
C GLY A 185 30.95 -17.64 5.65
N VAL A 186 30.35 -18.05 6.76
CA VAL A 186 28.93 -18.46 6.86
C VAL A 186 28.04 -17.23 6.78
N ILE A 187 28.52 -16.12 7.34
CA ILE A 187 27.86 -14.83 7.43
C ILE A 187 28.90 -13.81 6.96
N GLY A 188 28.65 -13.17 5.81
CA GLY A 188 29.60 -12.21 5.26
C GLY A 188 30.97 -12.84 4.89
N ASN A 189 32.04 -12.31 5.47
CA ASN A 189 33.40 -12.79 5.31
C ASN A 189 33.89 -13.40 6.62
N GLY A 190 34.84 -14.31 6.56
CA GLY A 190 35.55 -14.85 7.71
C GLY A 190 37.06 -14.71 7.56
N VAL A 191 37.77 -15.40 8.47
CA VAL A 191 39.23 -15.42 8.50
C VAL A 191 39.78 -16.82 8.27
N THR A 192 41.02 -16.87 7.79
CA THR A 192 41.77 -18.12 7.64
C THR A 192 43.03 -18.11 8.52
N PHE A 193 43.37 -19.27 9.05
CA PHE A 193 44.60 -19.51 9.79
C PHE A 193 45.38 -20.64 9.12
N ASN A 194 46.67 -20.44 8.90
CA ASN A 194 47.53 -21.36 8.17
C ASN A 194 48.21 -22.45 9.04
N GLY A 195 48.02 -22.43 10.36
CA GLY A 195 48.69 -23.36 11.30
C GLY A 195 50.12 -22.99 11.67
N ILE A 196 50.60 -21.82 11.26
CA ILE A 196 51.99 -21.37 11.41
C ILE A 196 52.02 -19.87 11.74
N GLY A 197 52.00 -19.53 13.02
CA GLY A 197 52.17 -18.14 13.46
C GLY A 197 50.89 -17.30 13.45
N ASP A 198 49.91 -17.65 12.60
CA ASP A 198 48.64 -16.95 12.53
C ASP A 198 47.89 -17.03 13.86
N LYS A 199 47.41 -15.87 14.32
CA LYS A 199 46.71 -15.70 15.60
C LYS A 199 45.93 -14.40 15.59
N MET A 200 45.02 -14.27 16.54
CA MET A 200 44.36 -13.04 16.92
C MET A 200 44.46 -12.88 18.44
N VAL A 201 44.99 -11.75 18.90
CA VAL A 201 45.24 -11.49 20.33
C VAL A 201 44.38 -10.32 20.80
N ILE A 202 43.39 -10.63 21.62
CA ILE A 202 42.56 -9.65 22.31
C ILE A 202 43.32 -9.20 23.56
N GLU A 203 43.54 -7.89 23.67
CA GLU A 203 44.28 -7.28 24.76
C GLU A 203 43.55 -7.45 26.09
N ARG A 204 44.31 -7.52 27.17
CA ARG A 204 43.76 -7.67 28.52
C ARG A 204 42.81 -6.50 28.83
N SER A 205 41.62 -6.83 29.30
CA SER A 205 40.61 -5.85 29.73
C SER A 205 39.78 -6.39 30.90
N PRO A 206 39.33 -5.55 31.85
CA PRO A 206 38.51 -6.00 32.99
C PRO A 206 37.22 -6.73 32.61
N VAL A 207 36.69 -6.48 31.41
CA VAL A 207 35.48 -7.15 30.89
C VAL A 207 35.75 -8.63 30.55
N LEU A 208 37.01 -9.03 30.31
CA LEU A 208 37.43 -10.40 30.04
C LEU A 208 37.62 -11.23 31.33
N ASN A 209 36.82 -10.92 32.35
CA ASN A 209 36.73 -11.65 33.61
C ASN A 209 35.57 -12.64 33.55
N PHE A 210 35.89 -13.93 33.61
CA PHE A 210 34.93 -15.02 33.46
C PHE A 210 34.52 -15.68 34.77
N SER A 211 34.75 -15.04 35.92
CA SER A 211 34.36 -15.60 37.24
C SER A 211 32.87 -15.95 37.36
N GLY A 212 31.99 -15.20 36.68
CA GLY A 212 30.55 -15.45 36.57
C GLY A 212 30.15 -16.52 35.54
N GLY A 213 31.10 -16.98 34.73
CA GLY A 213 30.90 -17.93 33.64
C GLY A 213 31.52 -17.46 32.33
N LEU A 214 31.64 -18.38 31.38
CA LEU A 214 32.09 -18.09 30.02
C LEU A 214 31.13 -18.75 29.03
N THR A 215 30.79 -18.04 27.95
CA THR A 215 30.32 -18.64 26.71
C THR A 215 31.21 -18.17 25.57
N PHE A 216 31.79 -19.11 24.84
CA PHE A 216 32.55 -18.87 23.62
C PHE A 216 31.82 -19.55 22.46
N SER A 217 31.56 -18.83 21.38
CA SER A 217 30.93 -19.35 20.17
C SER A 217 31.67 -18.88 18.93
N THR A 218 31.81 -19.75 17.93
CA THR A 218 32.33 -19.40 16.60
C THR A 218 31.88 -20.43 15.57
N TRP A 219 31.73 -20.00 14.32
CA TRP A 219 31.70 -20.92 13.20
C TRP A 219 33.12 -21.35 12.87
N VAL A 220 33.31 -22.66 12.73
CA VAL A 220 34.62 -23.25 12.47
C VAL A 220 34.53 -24.25 11.32
N LYS A 221 35.55 -24.23 10.47
CA LYS A 221 35.74 -25.20 9.40
C LYS A 221 37.20 -25.63 9.35
N ILE A 222 37.44 -26.93 9.40
CA ILE A 222 38.76 -27.54 9.28
C ILE A 222 38.81 -28.45 8.05
N SER A 223 39.93 -28.45 7.33
CA SER A 223 40.11 -29.27 6.13
C SER A 223 40.89 -30.56 6.41
N ALA A 224 41.55 -30.64 7.57
CA ALA A 224 42.35 -31.77 8.02
C ALA A 224 42.37 -31.85 9.56
N GLU A 225 42.79 -33.00 10.07
CA GLU A 225 43.06 -33.22 11.49
C GLU A 225 44.13 -32.24 12.02
N GLN A 226 43.93 -31.78 13.26
CA GLN A 226 44.75 -30.79 13.94
C GLN A 226 45.68 -31.46 14.96
N ASN A 227 46.84 -30.86 15.21
CA ASN A 227 47.75 -31.31 16.27
C ASN A 227 47.60 -30.42 17.50
N ALA A 228 46.62 -30.76 18.35
CA ALA A 228 46.27 -29.99 19.55
C ALA A 228 46.14 -28.46 19.33
N ALA A 229 45.41 -28.05 18.29
CA ALA A 229 45.16 -26.64 17.96
C ALA A 229 44.28 -25.94 19.00
N PHE A 230 44.51 -24.66 19.26
CA PHE A 230 43.68 -23.84 20.16
C PHE A 230 42.80 -22.88 19.37
N LEU A 231 41.50 -22.93 19.62
CA LEU A 231 40.51 -21.98 19.11
C LEU A 231 40.35 -20.79 20.05
N PHE A 232 40.36 -21.05 21.36
CA PHE A 232 40.32 -20.03 22.40
C PHE A 232 41.31 -20.41 23.49
N TYR A 233 42.13 -19.46 23.91
CA TYR A 233 43.08 -19.63 24.98
C TYR A 233 43.17 -18.37 25.84
N GLN A 234 42.96 -18.51 27.15
CA GLN A 234 43.21 -17.44 28.11
C GLN A 234 44.03 -18.00 29.26
N LYS A 235 45.14 -17.33 29.58
CA LYS A 235 45.96 -17.63 30.75
C LYS A 235 46.01 -16.42 31.67
N THR A 236 45.86 -16.69 32.95
CA THR A 236 45.99 -15.73 34.04
C THR A 236 46.95 -16.32 35.08
N ASP A 237 47.30 -15.53 36.10
CA ASP A 237 48.13 -16.03 37.22
C ASP A 237 47.48 -17.17 38.02
N ARG A 238 46.16 -17.36 37.87
CA ARG A 238 45.35 -18.29 38.69
C ARG A 238 44.73 -19.43 37.90
N GLN A 239 44.59 -19.28 36.59
CA GLN A 239 43.92 -20.28 35.76
C GLN A 239 44.28 -20.16 34.29
N THR A 240 44.10 -21.26 33.57
CA THR A 240 44.13 -21.36 32.12
C THR A 240 42.79 -21.92 31.64
N ILE A 241 42.19 -21.28 30.64
CA ILE A 241 41.01 -21.75 29.93
C ILE A 241 41.42 -22.02 28.49
N THR A 242 41.14 -23.22 28.00
CA THR A 242 41.46 -23.66 26.64
C THR A 242 40.24 -24.28 25.99
N VAL A 243 39.92 -23.86 24.77
CA VAL A 243 39.07 -24.59 23.82
C VAL A 243 39.92 -24.94 22.62
N GLY A 244 39.97 -26.22 22.27
CA GLY A 244 40.86 -26.71 21.23
C GLY A 244 40.32 -27.89 20.45
N ILE A 245 41.07 -28.26 19.42
CA ILE A 245 40.84 -29.41 18.55
C ILE A 245 42.08 -30.29 18.58
N ASP A 246 41.91 -31.58 18.84
CA ASP A 246 42.97 -32.59 18.81
C ASP A 246 42.54 -33.73 17.87
N GLY A 247 43.25 -33.91 16.76
CA GLY A 247 42.73 -34.62 15.60
C GLY A 247 41.54 -33.85 14.99
N SER A 248 40.37 -34.49 14.92
CA SER A 248 39.08 -33.86 14.62
C SER A 248 38.28 -33.53 15.88
N LYS A 249 38.80 -33.83 17.07
CA LYS A 249 37.98 -33.87 18.30
C LYS A 249 38.05 -32.58 19.07
N ILE A 250 36.89 -32.02 19.36
CA ILE A 250 36.75 -30.79 20.14
C ILE A 250 36.91 -31.12 21.63
N TYR A 251 37.60 -30.24 22.35
CA TYR A 251 37.66 -30.29 23.80
C TYR A 251 37.73 -28.89 24.41
N ALA A 252 37.31 -28.81 25.67
CA ALA A 252 37.50 -27.65 26.53
C ALA A 252 38.16 -28.08 27.83
N THR A 253 39.05 -27.25 28.35
CA THR A 253 39.81 -27.50 29.58
C THR A 253 39.91 -26.24 30.41
N VAL A 254 39.69 -26.38 31.72
CA VAL A 254 40.03 -25.37 32.73
C VAL A 254 41.04 -25.98 33.68
N GLN A 255 42.15 -25.28 33.88
CA GLN A 255 43.21 -25.63 34.82
C GLN A 255 43.46 -24.46 35.76
N THR A 256 43.48 -24.69 37.07
CA THR A 256 43.80 -23.67 38.07
C THR A 256 45.24 -23.80 38.55
N ASP A 257 45.79 -22.73 39.12
CA ASP A 257 47.14 -22.68 39.70
C ASP A 257 47.32 -23.64 40.88
N ASP A 258 46.23 -23.94 41.61
CA ASP A 258 46.18 -24.94 42.67
C ASP A 258 46.07 -26.40 42.17
N GLY A 259 46.19 -26.62 40.86
CA GLY A 259 46.29 -27.95 40.23
C GLY A 259 44.95 -28.63 39.93
N LYS A 260 43.81 -27.98 40.18
CA LYS A 260 42.51 -28.53 39.78
C LYS A 260 42.35 -28.42 38.27
N THR A 261 41.82 -29.48 37.66
CA THR A 261 41.61 -29.56 36.22
C THR A 261 40.23 -30.15 35.93
N ALA A 262 39.55 -29.59 34.95
CA ALA A 262 38.36 -30.18 34.33
C ALA A 262 38.54 -30.14 32.82
N THR A 263 38.45 -31.30 32.17
CA THR A 263 38.59 -31.46 30.73
C THR A 263 37.43 -32.29 30.21
N THR A 264 36.79 -31.83 29.14
CA THR A 264 35.72 -32.59 28.47
C THR A 264 36.30 -33.80 27.72
N ASP A 265 35.51 -34.86 27.59
CA ASP A 265 35.91 -36.00 26.77
C ASP A 265 36.12 -35.58 25.30
N ARG A 266 37.20 -36.11 24.69
CA ARG A 266 37.50 -35.94 23.26
C ARG A 266 36.69 -36.94 22.42
N SER A 267 35.38 -36.86 22.53
CA SER A 267 34.44 -37.77 21.84
C SER A 267 33.64 -37.10 20.73
N LEU A 268 33.68 -35.76 20.65
CA LEU A 268 32.95 -34.98 19.65
C LEU A 268 33.84 -34.67 18.45
N ASP A 269 33.60 -35.34 17.33
CA ASP A 269 34.27 -35.07 16.06
C ASP A 269 33.64 -33.88 15.33
N LEU A 270 34.49 -32.94 14.90
CA LEU A 270 34.12 -31.85 14.00
C LEU A 270 34.21 -32.34 12.55
N PRO A 271 33.10 -32.30 11.77
CA PRO A 271 33.11 -32.70 10.37
C PRO A 271 34.11 -31.89 9.54
N LEU A 272 34.95 -32.59 8.76
CA LEU A 272 35.91 -31.96 7.87
C LEU A 272 35.19 -31.28 6.68
N ASN A 273 35.74 -30.16 6.23
CA ASN A 273 35.28 -29.37 5.08
C ASN A 273 33.83 -28.86 5.16
N SER A 274 33.24 -28.84 6.36
CA SER A 274 31.92 -28.26 6.62
C SER A 274 32.03 -27.18 7.69
N TRP A 275 31.26 -26.11 7.52
CA TRP A 275 31.05 -25.13 8.58
C TRP A 275 30.15 -25.73 9.65
N ASN A 276 30.57 -25.62 10.91
CA ASN A 276 29.76 -25.99 12.06
C ASN A 276 29.87 -24.87 13.11
N ASN A 277 28.79 -24.63 13.86
CA ASN A 277 28.83 -23.70 14.98
C ASN A 277 29.29 -24.44 16.24
N LEU A 278 30.48 -24.11 16.72
CA LEU A 278 31.00 -24.60 17.99
C LEU A 278 30.68 -23.60 19.09
N THR A 279 29.98 -24.04 20.13
CA THR A 279 29.77 -23.25 21.34
C THR A 279 30.23 -24.01 22.59
N VAL A 280 31.00 -23.34 23.44
CA VAL A 280 31.46 -23.86 24.74
C VAL A 280 30.93 -22.98 25.84
N THR A 281 30.34 -23.59 26.87
CA THR A 281 29.95 -22.89 28.10
C THR A 281 30.71 -23.42 29.29
N ILE A 282 31.11 -22.53 30.19
CA ILE A 282 31.79 -22.86 31.44
C ILE A 282 30.99 -22.23 32.58
N SER A 283 30.31 -23.07 33.35
CA SER A 283 29.54 -22.69 34.52
C SER A 283 30.44 -22.80 35.77
N SER A 284 30.82 -21.66 36.33
CA SER A 284 31.75 -21.55 37.45
C SER A 284 31.26 -22.35 38.67
N GLY A 285 32.01 -23.39 39.08
CA GLY A 285 31.64 -24.28 40.19
C GLY A 285 30.65 -25.40 39.85
N GLU A 286 30.27 -25.56 38.57
CA GLU A 286 29.28 -26.55 38.15
C GLU A 286 29.82 -27.49 37.06
N ARG A 287 29.99 -27.00 35.82
CA ARG A 287 30.34 -27.84 34.66
C ARG A 287 30.87 -27.06 33.47
N ILE A 288 31.57 -27.77 32.58
CA ILE A 288 31.87 -27.33 31.21
C ILE A 288 30.93 -28.09 30.27
N SER A 289 30.34 -27.44 29.27
CA SER A 289 29.45 -28.07 28.29
C SER A 289 29.81 -27.68 26.86
N LEU A 290 29.84 -28.66 25.97
CA LEU A 290 30.11 -28.51 24.55
C LEU A 290 28.80 -28.60 23.76
N TYR A 291 28.64 -27.66 22.83
CA TYR A 291 27.53 -27.60 21.91
C TYR A 291 28.07 -27.58 20.47
N LEU A 292 27.46 -28.37 19.60
CA LEU A 292 27.70 -28.35 18.16
C LEU A 292 26.35 -28.06 17.49
N ASP A 293 26.32 -27.07 16.61
CA ASP A 293 25.14 -26.71 15.82
C ASP A 293 23.89 -26.49 16.70
N GLY A 294 24.07 -25.80 17.83
CA GLY A 294 22.99 -25.50 18.77
C GLY A 294 22.53 -26.66 19.66
N ILE A 295 23.14 -27.85 19.56
CA ILE A 295 22.79 -29.05 20.33
C ILE A 295 23.89 -29.36 21.33
N GLN A 296 23.52 -29.66 22.60
CA GLN A 296 24.49 -30.07 23.61
C GLN A 296 24.98 -31.49 23.34
N MET A 297 26.28 -31.65 23.12
CA MET A 297 26.89 -32.93 22.74
C MET A 297 27.58 -33.63 23.91
N GLY A 298 28.07 -32.88 24.90
CA GLY A 298 28.79 -33.43 26.04
C GLY A 298 28.99 -32.40 27.15
N TRP A 299 29.33 -32.89 28.34
CA TRP A 299 29.67 -32.05 29.49
C TRP A 299 30.57 -32.78 30.47
N VAL A 300 31.30 -32.03 31.31
CA VAL A 300 32.09 -32.55 32.42
C VAL A 300 31.85 -31.70 33.66
N ALA A 301 31.80 -32.33 34.84
CA ALA A 301 31.68 -31.63 36.11
C ALA A 301 32.94 -30.78 36.38
N MET A 302 32.74 -29.57 36.89
CA MET A 302 33.81 -28.64 37.28
C MET A 302 33.51 -28.12 38.69
N PRO A 303 33.81 -28.89 39.76
CA PRO A 303 33.41 -28.59 41.14
C PRO A 303 34.28 -27.50 41.79
N PHE A 304 34.79 -26.55 40.99
CA PHE A 304 35.61 -25.44 41.43
C PHE A 304 35.27 -24.19 40.62
N ARG A 305 35.48 -23.02 41.21
CA ARG A 305 35.10 -21.73 40.62
C ARG A 305 36.22 -21.16 39.76
N LEU A 306 35.83 -20.44 38.71
CA LEU A 306 36.74 -19.60 37.94
C LEU A 306 37.24 -18.43 38.80
N ALA A 307 38.51 -18.11 38.65
CA ALA A 307 39.15 -17.00 39.34
C ALA A 307 38.65 -15.64 38.82
N GLU A 308 38.53 -14.65 39.71
CA GLU A 308 38.18 -13.27 39.38
C GLU A 308 39.40 -12.52 38.82
N LYS A 309 39.79 -12.90 37.60
CA LYS A 309 40.96 -12.34 36.90
C LYS A 309 40.67 -12.16 35.42
N ASP A 310 41.18 -11.07 34.88
CA ASP A 310 41.27 -10.79 33.47
C ASP A 310 42.64 -11.22 32.91
N GLY A 311 42.66 -11.55 31.62
CA GLY A 311 43.86 -11.94 30.89
C GLY A 311 43.69 -11.73 29.40
N LYS A 312 44.80 -11.71 28.66
CA LYS A 312 44.78 -11.70 27.20
C LYS A 312 44.10 -12.95 26.68
N VAL A 313 43.28 -12.80 25.65
CA VAL A 313 42.65 -13.92 24.96
C VAL A 313 43.34 -14.11 23.62
N PHE A 314 43.74 -15.34 23.34
CA PHE A 314 44.35 -15.75 22.09
C PHE A 314 43.34 -16.62 21.33
N ILE A 315 43.11 -16.29 20.07
CA ILE A 315 42.36 -17.09 19.12
C ILE A 315 43.35 -17.62 18.10
N GLY A 316 43.31 -18.94 17.87
CA GLY A 316 44.19 -19.61 16.91
C GLY A 316 45.60 -19.93 17.42
N SER A 317 45.95 -19.60 18.67
CA SER A 317 47.25 -19.95 19.27
C SER A 317 47.24 -19.97 20.81
N SER A 318 48.35 -20.44 21.42
CA SER A 318 48.67 -20.22 22.83
C SER A 318 49.38 -18.88 23.08
N ASP A 319 49.61 -18.52 24.35
CA ASP A 319 50.45 -17.39 24.77
C ASP A 319 51.94 -17.56 24.41
N MET A 320 52.37 -18.80 24.21
CA MET A 320 53.75 -19.16 23.88
C MET A 320 53.99 -19.34 22.38
N ASN A 321 53.07 -18.89 21.52
CA ASN A 321 53.18 -19.04 20.07
C ASN A 321 53.33 -20.53 19.66
N THR A 322 52.50 -21.39 20.26
CA THR A 322 52.36 -22.82 19.95
C THR A 322 50.89 -23.16 19.70
N ASN A 323 50.59 -24.42 19.35
CA ASN A 323 49.22 -24.93 19.23
C ASN A 323 48.38 -24.15 18.21
N TYR A 324 49.00 -23.81 17.07
CA TYR A 324 48.36 -23.03 16.02
C TYR A 324 47.17 -23.76 15.41
N PHE A 325 46.10 -23.02 15.18
CA PHE A 325 44.95 -23.49 14.45
C PHE A 325 45.17 -23.40 12.94
N THR A 326 44.73 -24.43 12.21
CA THR A 326 44.71 -24.45 10.75
C THR A 326 43.27 -24.62 10.27
N GLY A 327 42.68 -23.60 9.67
CA GLY A 327 41.31 -23.64 9.20
C GLY A 327 40.68 -22.27 9.00
N GLU A 328 39.37 -22.23 8.92
CA GLU A 328 38.58 -21.02 8.70
C GLU A 328 37.70 -20.77 9.93
N LEU A 329 37.62 -19.52 10.38
CA LEU A 329 36.74 -19.06 11.45
C LEU A 329 35.84 -17.93 10.97
N ASP A 330 34.65 -17.89 11.54
CA ASP A 330 33.67 -16.83 11.32
C ASP A 330 32.88 -16.57 12.62
N GLU A 331 32.35 -15.34 12.78
CA GLU A 331 31.45 -14.94 13.86
C GLU A 331 31.92 -15.33 15.28
N ILE A 332 33.05 -14.76 15.71
CA ILE A 332 33.60 -15.04 17.05
C ILE A 332 32.83 -14.22 18.09
N GLN A 333 32.18 -14.92 19.02
CA GLN A 333 31.39 -14.31 20.09
C GLN A 333 31.83 -14.80 21.47
N ILE A 334 32.09 -13.86 22.38
CA ILE A 334 32.55 -14.12 23.75
C ILE A 334 31.60 -13.43 24.73
N SER A 335 31.08 -14.17 25.70
CA SER A 335 30.21 -13.67 26.75
C SER A 335 30.72 -14.06 28.13
N ASN A 336 30.60 -13.15 29.09
CA ASN A 336 31.03 -13.35 30.48
C ASN A 336 29.94 -13.99 31.37
N VAL A 337 28.90 -14.55 30.75
CA VAL A 337 27.86 -15.33 31.40
C VAL A 337 27.68 -16.65 30.67
N VAL A 338 27.04 -17.60 31.36
CA VAL A 338 26.61 -18.87 30.75
C VAL A 338 25.33 -18.63 29.95
N ARG A 339 25.39 -18.75 28.63
CA ARG A 339 24.20 -18.75 27.78
C ARG A 339 23.49 -20.10 27.90
N LYS A 340 22.18 -20.07 28.09
CA LYS A 340 21.36 -21.28 28.19
C LYS A 340 21.31 -22.03 26.87
N ALA A 341 21.04 -23.33 26.93
CA ALA A 341 20.95 -24.19 25.75
C ALA A 341 19.95 -23.67 24.70
N ALA A 342 18.76 -23.20 25.10
CA ALA A 342 17.79 -22.67 24.14
C ALA A 342 18.24 -21.34 23.50
N PHE A 343 19.01 -20.51 24.22
CA PHE A 343 19.59 -19.29 23.65
C PHE A 343 20.64 -19.64 22.57
N ILE A 344 21.52 -20.61 22.86
CA ILE A 344 22.54 -21.10 21.91
C ILE A 344 21.86 -21.70 20.67
N ARG A 345 20.81 -22.50 20.87
CA ARG A 345 20.02 -23.06 19.77
C ARG A 345 19.37 -21.97 18.91
N ALA A 346 18.80 -20.95 19.54
CA ALA A 346 18.18 -19.84 18.83
C ALA A 346 19.19 -19.05 17.98
N LEU A 347 20.38 -18.77 18.53
CA LEU A 347 21.47 -18.16 17.77
C LEU A 347 21.84 -19.00 16.55
N PHE A 348 22.11 -20.30 16.73
CA PHE A 348 22.42 -21.21 15.63
C PHE A 348 21.32 -21.25 14.57
N ALA A 349 20.05 -21.38 14.98
CA ALA A 349 18.92 -21.44 14.06
C ALA A 349 18.74 -20.14 13.24
N SER A 350 19.12 -18.98 13.81
CA SER A 350 19.12 -17.70 13.11
C SER A 350 20.32 -17.56 12.15
N GLN A 351 21.50 -18.02 12.57
CA GLN A 351 22.76 -17.85 11.85
C GLN A 351 22.96 -18.87 10.73
N GLY A 352 22.44 -20.08 10.93
CA GLY A 352 22.73 -21.23 10.09
C GLY A 352 22.16 -21.11 8.67
N PRO A 353 22.75 -21.83 7.69
CA PRO A 353 22.37 -21.74 6.28
C PRO A 353 20.95 -22.25 5.99
N ALA A 354 20.37 -23.06 6.89
CA ALA A 354 19.00 -23.56 6.73
C ALA A 354 17.94 -22.47 6.94
N GLY A 355 18.21 -21.41 7.72
CA GLY A 355 17.31 -20.27 7.87
C GLY A 355 15.91 -20.58 8.44
N ASN A 356 15.71 -21.73 9.11
CA ASN A 356 14.39 -22.23 9.51
C ASN A 356 13.67 -21.37 10.57
N LEU A 357 14.35 -20.44 11.23
CA LEU A 357 13.77 -19.62 12.29
C LEU A 357 12.93 -18.45 11.76
N LEU A 358 13.31 -17.86 10.63
CA LEU A 358 12.72 -16.62 10.14
C LEU A 358 12.07 -16.82 8.78
N ALA A 359 10.79 -16.44 8.68
CA ALA A 359 10.03 -16.48 7.43
C ALA A 359 9.57 -15.07 7.08
N CYS A 360 9.97 -14.57 5.91
CA CYS A 360 9.54 -13.27 5.46
C CYS A 360 8.21 -13.38 4.70
N GLY A 361 7.17 -12.74 5.22
CA GLY A 361 5.82 -12.72 4.65
C GLY A 361 5.67 -11.79 3.45
N GLU A 362 4.42 -11.63 3.00
CA GLU A 362 4.10 -10.75 1.88
C GLU A 362 4.40 -9.28 2.18
N GLU A 363 4.78 -8.57 1.13
CA GLU A 363 4.94 -7.12 1.16
C GLU A 363 3.58 -6.43 1.26
N VAL A 364 3.48 -5.53 2.22
CA VAL A 364 2.32 -4.68 2.45
C VAL A 364 2.74 -3.25 2.21
N THR A 365 2.11 -2.61 1.25
CA THR A 365 2.16 -1.16 1.09
C THR A 365 1.14 -0.53 2.03
N GLY A 366 1.37 0.70 2.47
CA GLY A 366 0.34 1.36 3.27
C GLY A 366 0.68 2.79 3.59
N GLY A 367 -0.21 3.43 4.35
CA GLY A 367 -0.20 4.88 4.65
C GLY A 367 -0.12 5.79 3.42
N GLY A 368 1.07 5.87 2.82
CA GLY A 368 1.33 6.46 1.50
C GLY A 368 1.10 5.51 0.30
N GLY A 369 0.78 4.23 0.53
CA GLY A 369 0.71 3.19 -0.51
C GLY A 369 -0.56 2.31 -0.51
N GLY A 370 -1.77 2.84 -0.23
CA GLY A 370 -3.03 2.07 -0.32
C GLY A 370 -4.07 2.65 -1.30
N LEU A 371 -4.52 1.85 -2.28
CA LEU A 371 -5.52 2.08 -3.36
C LEU A 371 -6.86 2.71 -2.92
N PRO A 372 -7.67 3.41 -3.77
CA PRO A 372 -7.58 3.73 -5.21
C PRO A 372 -7.28 5.21 -5.52
N THR A 373 -7.17 6.06 -4.50
CA THR A 373 -6.88 7.49 -4.63
C THR A 373 -5.45 7.75 -5.11
N PHE A 374 -4.50 6.87 -4.82
CA PHE A 374 -3.12 7.00 -5.27
C PHE A 374 -2.90 6.49 -6.71
N TYR A 375 -3.64 5.47 -7.17
CA TYR A 375 -3.60 5.09 -8.60
C TYR A 375 -4.20 6.19 -9.45
N LEU A 376 -5.39 6.69 -9.08
CA LEU A 376 -5.99 7.81 -9.79
C LEU A 376 -5.12 9.07 -9.69
N GLY A 377 -4.52 9.35 -8.52
CA GLY A 377 -3.65 10.50 -8.28
C GLY A 377 -2.32 10.45 -9.04
N THR A 378 -1.61 9.32 -9.02
CA THR A 378 -0.36 9.11 -9.76
C THR A 378 -0.62 9.05 -11.27
N VAL A 379 -1.71 8.40 -11.69
CA VAL A 379 -2.14 8.42 -13.09
C VAL A 379 -2.46 9.85 -13.51
N MET A 380 -3.26 10.61 -12.75
CA MET A 380 -3.59 12.02 -13.01
C MET A 380 -2.38 12.95 -13.04
N ARG A 381 -1.39 12.71 -12.16
CA ARG A 381 -0.14 13.49 -12.13
C ARG A 381 0.75 13.22 -13.34
N ASN A 382 0.63 12.05 -13.93
CA ASN A 382 1.37 11.62 -15.12
C ASN A 382 0.57 11.80 -16.43
N ILE A 383 -0.64 12.38 -16.37
CA ILE A 383 -1.40 12.71 -17.59
C ILE A 383 -0.64 13.78 -18.38
N THR A 384 -0.39 13.49 -19.66
CA THR A 384 0.21 14.44 -20.60
C THR A 384 -0.69 15.67 -20.79
N LEU A 385 -0.11 16.78 -21.24
CA LEU A 385 -0.87 18.01 -21.47
C LEU A 385 -2.08 17.79 -22.41
N ASP A 386 -1.93 16.92 -23.40
CA ASP A 386 -3.01 16.55 -24.33
C ASP A 386 -4.18 15.83 -23.63
N GLY A 387 -3.88 14.92 -22.69
CA GLY A 387 -4.90 14.23 -21.92
C GLY A 387 -5.69 15.18 -21.01
N TRP A 388 -5.02 16.19 -20.44
CA TRP A 388 -5.67 17.24 -19.66
C TRP A 388 -6.61 18.11 -20.51
N VAL A 389 -6.26 18.38 -21.78
CA VAL A 389 -7.15 19.10 -22.71
C VAL A 389 -8.42 18.28 -22.97
N VAL A 390 -8.29 16.98 -23.23
CA VAL A 390 -9.45 16.08 -23.45
C VAL A 390 -10.34 16.02 -22.20
N ILE A 391 -9.76 15.84 -21.02
CA ILE A 391 -10.49 15.83 -19.75
C ILE A 391 -11.19 17.17 -19.51
N GLY A 392 -10.55 18.29 -19.83
CA GLY A 392 -11.15 19.63 -19.73
C GLY A 392 -12.41 19.77 -20.58
N VAL A 393 -12.38 19.30 -21.83
CA VAL A 393 -13.56 19.30 -22.73
C VAL A 393 -14.66 18.38 -22.20
N LEU A 394 -14.31 17.19 -21.71
CA LEU A 394 -15.25 16.25 -21.10
C LEU A 394 -15.94 16.83 -19.86
N MET A 395 -15.20 17.56 -19.03
CA MET A 395 -15.75 18.23 -17.84
C MET A 395 -16.73 19.33 -18.21
N ILE A 396 -16.46 20.11 -19.27
CA ILE A 396 -17.41 21.12 -19.78
C ILE A 396 -18.70 20.45 -20.25
N LEU A 397 -18.60 19.36 -21.03
CA LEU A 397 -19.76 18.59 -21.48
C LEU A 397 -20.56 18.01 -20.31
N SER A 398 -19.88 17.51 -19.28
CA SER A 398 -20.51 17.01 -18.05
C SER A 398 -21.31 18.10 -17.34
N VAL A 399 -20.71 19.27 -17.12
CA VAL A 399 -21.38 20.41 -16.47
C VAL A 399 -22.60 20.87 -17.26
N LEU A 400 -22.49 20.98 -18.59
CA LEU A 400 -23.62 21.34 -19.45
C LEU A 400 -24.76 20.31 -19.36
N SER A 401 -24.43 19.02 -19.40
CA SER A 401 -25.42 17.93 -19.27
C SER A 401 -26.17 18.01 -17.95
N TRP A 402 -25.46 18.20 -16.83
CA TRP A 402 -26.06 18.34 -15.50
C TRP A 402 -26.93 19.58 -15.35
N ILE A 403 -26.51 20.72 -15.89
CA ILE A 403 -27.31 21.96 -15.87
C ILE A 403 -28.63 21.75 -16.62
N VAL A 404 -28.59 21.15 -17.82
CA VAL A 404 -29.81 20.86 -18.59
C VAL A 404 -30.68 19.85 -17.85
N PHE A 405 -30.10 18.78 -17.29
CA PHE A 405 -30.86 17.78 -16.56
C PHE A 405 -31.62 18.39 -15.37
N LEU A 406 -30.94 19.14 -14.51
CA LEU A 406 -31.54 19.73 -13.31
C LEU A 406 -32.58 20.80 -13.66
N SER A 407 -32.26 21.70 -14.59
CA SER A 407 -33.19 22.77 -15.00
C SER A 407 -34.44 22.20 -15.67
N LYS A 408 -34.29 21.23 -16.58
CA LYS A 408 -35.43 20.62 -17.29
C LYS A 408 -36.28 19.76 -16.37
N THR A 409 -35.67 18.99 -15.47
CA THR A 409 -36.39 18.17 -14.48
C THR A 409 -37.24 19.04 -13.56
N TYR A 410 -36.67 20.13 -13.04
CA TYR A 410 -37.41 21.07 -12.19
C TYR A 410 -38.59 21.70 -12.96
N PHE A 411 -38.34 22.14 -14.20
CA PHE A 411 -39.38 22.75 -15.04
C PHE A 411 -40.51 21.76 -15.34
N MET A 412 -40.20 20.51 -15.67
CA MET A 412 -41.21 19.46 -15.94
C MET A 412 -42.08 19.15 -14.72
N ILE A 413 -41.49 19.07 -13.52
CA ILE A 413 -42.26 18.85 -12.28
C ILE A 413 -43.25 20.00 -12.05
N LEU A 414 -42.83 21.24 -12.29
CA LEU A 414 -43.71 22.41 -12.19
C LEU A 414 -44.82 22.35 -13.25
N MET A 415 -44.48 22.02 -14.49
CA MET A 415 -45.44 21.87 -15.60
C MET A 415 -46.49 20.81 -15.29
N GLU A 416 -46.13 19.62 -14.81
CA GLU A 416 -47.08 18.55 -14.46
C GLU A 416 -48.09 18.99 -13.40
N ARG A 417 -47.62 19.75 -12.39
CA ARG A 417 -48.50 20.27 -11.32
C ARG A 417 -49.46 21.33 -11.84
N GLU A 418 -48.98 22.28 -12.64
CA GLU A 418 -49.81 23.30 -13.28
C GLU A 418 -50.76 22.67 -14.30
N ASN A 419 -50.34 21.59 -14.97
CA ASN A 419 -51.15 20.86 -15.93
C ASN A 419 -52.38 20.22 -15.29
N ASN A 420 -52.18 19.51 -14.18
CA ASN A 420 -53.27 18.91 -13.42
C ASN A 420 -54.25 19.98 -12.89
N SER A 421 -53.71 21.09 -12.37
CA SER A 421 -54.52 22.21 -11.86
C SER A 421 -55.36 22.87 -12.97
N PHE A 422 -54.77 23.02 -14.16
CA PHE A 422 -55.48 23.52 -15.33
C PHE A 422 -56.56 22.53 -15.80
N ARG A 423 -56.27 21.23 -15.86
CA ARG A 423 -57.22 20.20 -16.29
C ARG A 423 -58.46 20.16 -15.41
N GLU A 424 -58.30 20.25 -14.08
CA GLU A 424 -59.42 20.34 -13.13
C GLU A 424 -60.27 21.61 -13.35
N SER A 425 -59.61 22.74 -13.60
CA SER A 425 -60.27 24.02 -13.89
C SER A 425 -61.01 24.01 -15.23
N PHE A 426 -60.44 23.37 -16.26
CA PHE A 426 -61.04 23.20 -17.58
C PHE A 426 -62.23 22.24 -17.55
N GLY A 427 -62.14 21.16 -16.79
CA GLY A 427 -63.22 20.20 -16.59
C GLY A 427 -64.43 20.80 -15.84
N SER A 428 -64.19 21.67 -14.87
CA SER A 428 -65.23 22.31 -14.05
C SER A 428 -65.85 23.58 -14.67
N SER A 429 -65.23 24.16 -15.70
CA SER A 429 -65.72 25.39 -16.35
C SER A 429 -66.77 25.11 -17.43
N THR A 430 -67.96 25.72 -17.28
CA THR A 430 -69.08 25.67 -18.25
C THR A 430 -68.91 26.60 -19.46
N HIS A 431 -68.12 27.68 -19.34
CA HIS A 431 -67.81 28.59 -20.45
C HIS A 431 -66.35 28.43 -20.90
N ILE A 432 -66.16 27.99 -22.15
CA ILE A 432 -64.84 27.75 -22.77
C ILE A 432 -63.94 28.98 -22.74
N LEU A 433 -64.45 30.22 -22.73
CA LEU A 433 -63.62 31.43 -22.87
C LEU A 433 -63.23 32.10 -21.53
N ASN A 434 -63.75 31.62 -20.39
CA ASN A 434 -63.54 32.29 -19.09
C ASN A 434 -62.16 32.04 -18.47
N LEU A 435 -61.42 31.02 -18.92
CA LEU A 435 -60.08 30.72 -18.38
C LEU A 435 -58.96 31.50 -19.09
N VAL A 436 -59.26 32.18 -20.21
CA VAL A 436 -58.29 33.01 -20.94
C VAL A 436 -57.88 34.25 -20.15
N ASP A 437 -58.77 34.81 -19.34
CA ASP A 437 -58.50 36.02 -18.54
C ASP A 437 -57.75 35.70 -17.22
N ARG A 438 -57.43 34.42 -16.94
CA ARG A 438 -56.64 33.96 -15.78
C ARG A 438 -55.20 33.56 -16.18
N ASP A 439 -54.57 34.40 -17.00
CA ASP A 439 -53.25 34.16 -17.59
C ASP A 439 -52.13 34.01 -16.55
N ASP A 440 -52.25 34.63 -15.37
CA ASP A 440 -51.20 34.65 -14.34
C ASP A 440 -51.02 33.33 -13.57
N ASP A 441 -52.02 32.44 -13.56
CA ASP A 441 -52.00 31.22 -12.71
C ASP A 441 -51.39 29.98 -13.40
N PHE A 442 -51.27 29.98 -14.75
CA PHE A 442 -50.97 28.77 -15.54
C PHE A 442 -49.89 28.94 -16.62
N GLN A 443 -49.05 29.99 -16.54
CA GLN A 443 -48.12 30.39 -17.60
C GLN A 443 -47.12 29.30 -18.05
N ASN A 444 -46.78 28.32 -17.19
CA ASN A 444 -45.83 27.27 -17.58
C ASN A 444 -46.54 26.00 -18.09
N SER A 445 -47.88 25.90 -18.04
CA SER A 445 -48.60 24.70 -18.47
C SER A 445 -48.58 24.54 -20.00
N PRO A 446 -48.15 23.37 -20.55
CA PRO A 446 -48.26 23.08 -21.97
C PRO A 446 -49.70 23.17 -22.49
N LEU A 447 -50.67 22.65 -21.72
CA LEU A 447 -52.08 22.63 -22.09
C LEU A 447 -52.68 24.04 -22.12
N PHE A 448 -52.29 24.90 -21.16
CA PHE A 448 -52.75 26.28 -21.14
C PHE A 448 -52.22 27.08 -22.34
N ASN A 449 -50.95 26.88 -22.74
CA ASN A 449 -50.40 27.56 -23.91
C ASN A 449 -51.19 27.22 -25.19
N VAL A 450 -51.46 25.93 -25.43
CA VAL A 450 -52.27 25.48 -26.58
C VAL A 450 -53.73 25.98 -26.48
N TYR A 451 -54.30 25.99 -25.29
CA TYR A 451 -55.64 26.52 -25.03
C TYR A 451 -55.75 28.03 -25.28
N SER A 452 -54.75 28.82 -24.86
CA SER A 452 -54.72 30.27 -25.06
C SER A 452 -54.60 30.64 -26.54
N GLU A 453 -53.79 29.91 -27.31
CA GLU A 453 -53.67 30.05 -28.76
C GLU A 453 -55.00 29.73 -29.46
N GLY A 454 -55.62 28.60 -29.10
CA GLY A 454 -56.92 28.20 -29.64
C GLY A 454 -58.05 29.18 -29.31
N CYS A 455 -58.11 29.69 -28.08
CA CYS A 455 -59.11 30.67 -27.67
C CYS A 455 -58.91 32.04 -28.33
N GLY A 456 -57.66 32.46 -28.57
CA GLY A 456 -57.37 33.69 -29.30
C GLY A 456 -57.94 33.68 -30.73
N ILE A 457 -57.95 32.52 -31.38
CA ILE A 457 -58.53 32.33 -32.71
C ILE A 457 -60.05 32.20 -32.64
N LEU A 458 -60.59 31.48 -31.66
CA LEU A 458 -62.03 31.39 -31.44
C LEU A 458 -62.64 32.78 -31.20
N LYS A 459 -61.96 33.65 -30.44
CA LYS A 459 -62.34 35.05 -30.24
C LYS A 459 -62.29 35.86 -31.54
N LYS A 460 -61.31 35.63 -32.41
CA LYS A 460 -61.24 36.26 -33.75
C LYS A 460 -62.35 35.76 -34.67
N PHE A 461 -62.72 34.49 -34.63
CA PHE A 461 -63.86 33.96 -35.40
C PHE A 461 -65.20 34.50 -34.92
N ILE A 462 -65.41 34.57 -33.60
CA ILE A 462 -66.63 35.16 -33.01
C ILE A 462 -66.69 36.67 -33.33
N SER A 463 -65.59 37.41 -33.21
CA SER A 463 -65.55 38.85 -33.48
C SER A 463 -65.64 39.17 -34.97
N GLY A 464 -64.99 38.39 -35.85
CA GLY A 464 -65.10 38.53 -37.31
C GLY A 464 -66.50 38.18 -37.83
N SER A 465 -67.18 37.22 -37.20
CA SER A 465 -68.58 36.91 -37.48
C SER A 465 -69.51 38.02 -36.97
N ALA A 466 -69.18 38.71 -35.86
CA ALA A 466 -69.92 39.88 -35.37
C ALA A 466 -69.76 41.12 -36.27
N ILE A 467 -68.61 41.31 -36.93
CA ILE A 467 -68.38 42.40 -37.88
C ILE A 467 -69.14 42.17 -39.20
N ASN A 468 -69.30 40.91 -39.64
CA ASN A 468 -70.11 40.59 -40.82
C ASN A 468 -71.63 40.61 -40.55
N ALA A 469 -72.05 40.65 -39.28
CA ALA A 469 -73.46 40.69 -38.90
C ALA A 469 -74.07 42.11 -38.94
N SER A 470 -73.27 43.16 -39.17
CA SER A 470 -73.77 44.54 -39.19
C SER A 470 -74.34 45.03 -40.52
N ASP A 471 -74.42 44.19 -41.57
CA ASP A 471 -74.90 44.62 -42.90
C ASP A 471 -76.15 43.89 -43.43
N HIS A 472 -76.77 42.98 -42.66
CA HIS A 472 -78.04 42.37 -43.07
C HIS A 472 -79.02 42.19 -41.90
N LYS A 473 -80.11 42.97 -41.93
CA LYS A 473 -81.35 42.71 -41.20
C LYS A 473 -82.14 41.63 -41.97
N ASP A 474 -82.01 40.37 -41.59
CA ASP A 474 -83.12 39.41 -41.65
C ASP A 474 -82.88 38.20 -40.73
N GLY A 475 -83.96 37.54 -40.34
CA GLY A 475 -84.07 36.64 -39.20
C GLY A 475 -83.19 35.37 -39.18
N SER A 476 -82.82 35.02 -37.94
CA SER A 476 -82.50 33.69 -37.39
C SER A 476 -81.77 32.67 -38.28
N GLU A 477 -80.57 32.99 -38.76
CA GLU A 477 -79.56 31.95 -38.99
C GLU A 477 -78.59 31.92 -37.80
N THR A 478 -78.83 30.93 -36.94
CA THR A 478 -77.98 30.47 -35.85
C THR A 478 -76.51 30.46 -36.24
N ARG A 479 -75.69 31.05 -35.37
CA ARG A 479 -74.22 30.95 -35.26
C ARG A 479 -73.68 29.61 -35.77
N ARG A 480 -73.34 29.53 -37.06
CA ARG A 480 -72.68 28.37 -37.67
C ARG A 480 -71.20 28.69 -37.80
N LEU A 481 -70.34 28.01 -37.04
CA LEU A 481 -68.95 27.88 -37.44
C LEU A 481 -68.93 27.00 -38.70
N SER A 482 -68.63 27.59 -39.86
CA SER A 482 -68.45 26.83 -41.11
C SER A 482 -67.38 25.75 -40.93
N GLU A 483 -67.51 24.58 -41.57
CA GLU A 483 -66.49 23.52 -41.61
C GLU A 483 -65.07 24.08 -41.88
N LYS A 484 -65.00 25.15 -42.67
CA LYS A 484 -63.76 25.88 -42.97
C LYS A 484 -63.11 26.51 -41.72
N ASN A 485 -63.89 27.03 -40.78
CA ASN A 485 -63.41 27.63 -39.54
C ASN A 485 -62.98 26.56 -38.52
N MET A 486 -63.68 25.42 -38.48
CA MET A 486 -63.29 24.28 -37.64
C MET A 486 -61.97 23.66 -38.12
N ASN A 487 -61.81 23.49 -39.44
CA ASN A 487 -60.54 23.03 -40.00
C ASN A 487 -59.40 24.01 -39.73
N ALA A 488 -59.65 25.33 -39.85
CA ALA A 488 -58.67 26.33 -39.48
C ALA A 488 -58.30 26.26 -37.99
N PHE A 489 -59.27 26.12 -37.09
CA PHE A 489 -59.04 25.96 -35.65
C PHE A 489 -58.18 24.73 -35.34
N LYS A 490 -58.50 23.56 -35.91
CA LYS A 490 -57.69 22.33 -35.78
C LYS A 490 -56.26 22.54 -36.26
N THR A 491 -56.05 23.18 -37.41
CA THR A 491 -54.70 23.51 -37.93
C THR A 491 -53.90 24.38 -36.96
N TYR A 492 -54.53 25.31 -36.25
CA TYR A 492 -53.83 26.12 -35.25
C TYR A 492 -53.54 25.36 -33.95
N LEU A 493 -54.41 24.46 -33.52
CA LEU A 493 -54.11 23.56 -32.40
C LEU A 493 -52.96 22.61 -32.73
N GLU A 494 -52.92 22.07 -33.95
CA GLU A 494 -51.80 21.28 -34.46
C GLU A 494 -50.51 22.10 -34.49
N LYS A 495 -50.58 23.38 -34.86
CA LYS A 495 -49.42 24.28 -34.77
C LYS A 495 -48.94 24.45 -33.32
N GLY A 496 -49.85 24.71 -32.39
CA GLY A 496 -49.53 24.83 -30.96
C GLY A 496 -48.93 23.54 -30.39
N PHE A 497 -49.45 22.38 -30.79
CA PHE A 497 -48.88 21.07 -30.47
C PHE A 497 -47.44 20.91 -30.97
N ILE A 498 -47.17 21.27 -32.22
CA ILE A 498 -45.84 21.16 -32.82
C ILE A 498 -44.86 22.11 -32.11
N ASP A 499 -45.26 23.35 -31.84
CA ASP A 499 -44.40 24.34 -31.21
C ASP A 499 -44.12 23.99 -29.73
N GLU A 500 -45.10 23.46 -29.01
CA GLU A 500 -44.92 22.91 -27.66
C GLU A 500 -44.03 21.67 -27.66
N GLY A 501 -44.22 20.76 -28.62
CA GLY A 501 -43.37 19.59 -28.82
C GLY A 501 -41.90 19.98 -29.06
N LYS A 502 -41.64 21.03 -29.86
CA LYS A 502 -40.28 21.57 -30.05
C LYS A 502 -39.73 22.16 -28.74
N ARG A 503 -40.54 22.92 -28.00
CA ARG A 503 -40.16 23.53 -26.72
C ARG A 503 -39.80 22.48 -25.67
N LEU A 504 -40.60 21.41 -25.55
CA LEU A 504 -40.34 20.31 -24.64
C LEU A 504 -39.07 19.53 -25.00
N ASN A 505 -38.82 19.28 -26.29
CA ASN A 505 -37.61 18.59 -26.75
C ASN A 505 -36.33 19.44 -26.70
N SER A 506 -36.45 20.77 -26.59
CA SER A 506 -35.29 21.67 -26.55
C SER A 506 -34.32 21.30 -25.41
N GLY A 507 -33.02 21.33 -25.70
CA GLY A 507 -31.96 21.03 -24.73
C GLY A 507 -31.58 19.56 -24.61
N LEU A 508 -32.44 18.61 -25.01
CA LEU A 508 -32.11 17.17 -24.99
C LEU A 508 -30.88 16.84 -25.85
N VAL A 509 -30.63 17.64 -26.90
CA VAL A 509 -29.46 17.51 -27.78
C VAL A 509 -28.13 17.58 -27.02
N PHE A 510 -28.03 18.36 -25.94
CA PHE A 510 -26.80 18.47 -25.15
C PHE A 510 -26.51 17.18 -24.36
N LEU A 511 -27.56 16.50 -23.89
CA LEU A 511 -27.41 15.18 -23.26
C LEU A 511 -26.97 14.15 -24.31
N THR A 512 -27.58 14.18 -25.50
CA THR A 512 -27.16 13.31 -26.62
C THR A 512 -25.71 13.54 -27.03
N MET A 513 -25.25 14.80 -27.06
CA MET A 513 -23.84 15.14 -27.32
C MET A 513 -22.90 14.58 -26.24
N ALA A 514 -23.31 14.58 -24.97
CA ALA A 514 -22.51 13.99 -23.89
C ALA A 514 -22.49 12.44 -23.98
N ILE A 515 -23.61 11.81 -24.37
CA ILE A 515 -23.74 10.35 -24.51
C ILE A 515 -22.85 9.82 -25.64
N SER A 516 -22.91 10.44 -26.83
CA SER A 516 -22.13 9.99 -27.98
C SER A 516 -20.72 10.59 -28.00
N GLY A 517 -20.58 11.87 -27.66
CA GLY A 517 -19.30 12.57 -27.69
C GLY A 517 -18.36 12.19 -26.55
N GLY A 518 -18.89 11.88 -25.36
CA GLY A 518 -18.08 11.52 -24.19
C GLY A 518 -17.13 10.33 -24.43
N PRO A 519 -17.63 9.16 -24.87
CA PRO A 519 -16.79 7.99 -25.12
C PRO A 519 -15.80 8.20 -26.27
N PHE A 520 -16.19 8.92 -27.33
CA PHE A 520 -15.30 9.19 -28.47
C PHE A 520 -14.16 10.14 -28.11
N LEU A 521 -14.42 11.18 -27.31
CA LEU A 521 -13.37 12.05 -26.79
C LEU A 521 -12.44 11.29 -25.84
N GLY A 522 -12.97 10.40 -25.00
CA GLY A 522 -12.17 9.54 -24.15
C GLY A 522 -11.28 8.58 -24.94
N LEU A 523 -11.79 7.99 -26.04
CA LEU A 523 -11.00 7.13 -26.93
C LEU A 523 -9.89 7.91 -27.65
N LEU A 524 -10.20 9.13 -28.10
CA LEU A 524 -9.21 10.03 -28.72
C LEU A 524 -8.04 10.31 -27.76
N GLY A 525 -8.34 10.56 -26.48
CA GLY A 525 -7.32 10.76 -25.44
C GLY A 525 -6.42 9.54 -25.28
N THR A 526 -6.98 8.33 -25.31
CA THR A 526 -6.20 7.09 -25.22
C THR A 526 -5.27 6.90 -26.42
N VAL A 527 -5.79 7.08 -27.64
CA VAL A 527 -4.98 6.93 -28.87
C VAL A 527 -3.82 7.91 -28.87
N TRP A 528 -4.08 9.17 -28.51
CA TRP A 528 -3.06 10.21 -28.45
C TRP A 528 -2.01 9.94 -27.36
N GLY A 529 -2.43 9.55 -26.16
CA GLY A 529 -1.53 9.26 -25.03
C GLY A 529 -0.62 8.06 -25.30
N VAL A 530 -1.16 6.98 -25.86
CA VAL A 530 -0.37 5.81 -26.27
C VAL A 530 0.63 6.18 -27.37
N MET A 531 0.20 6.93 -28.39
CA MET A 531 1.08 7.42 -29.46
C MET A 531 2.27 8.22 -28.90
N ASN A 532 2.01 9.18 -27.99
CA ASN A 532 3.07 9.99 -27.40
C ASN A 532 4.03 9.18 -26.53
N THR A 533 3.50 8.16 -25.81
CA THR A 533 4.32 7.25 -25.00
C THR A 533 5.29 6.44 -25.87
N PHE A 534 4.84 5.95 -27.03
CA PHE A 534 5.70 5.25 -27.99
C PHE A 534 6.69 6.18 -28.71
N ALA A 535 6.31 7.44 -28.98
CA ALA A 535 7.22 8.43 -29.56
C ALA A 535 8.38 8.77 -28.61
N ALA A 536 8.11 8.97 -27.32
CA ALA A 536 9.13 9.24 -26.30
C ALA A 536 10.10 8.05 -26.13
N MET A 537 9.62 6.81 -26.21
CA MET A 537 10.48 5.62 -26.21
C MET A 537 11.39 5.58 -27.44
N ALA A 538 10.88 5.94 -28.62
CA ALA A 538 11.67 5.98 -29.84
C ALA A 538 12.80 7.03 -29.78
N GLU A 539 12.57 8.16 -29.11
CA GLU A 539 13.60 9.20 -28.88
C GLU A 539 14.65 8.76 -27.85
N ALA A 540 14.26 8.00 -26.83
CA ALA A 540 15.16 7.53 -25.77
C ALA A 540 16.12 6.40 -26.22
N GLY A 541 15.82 5.69 -27.31
CA GLY A 541 16.69 4.66 -27.88
C GLY A 541 16.78 3.34 -27.09
N GLU A 542 16.10 3.23 -25.94
CA GLU A 542 16.04 2.02 -25.12
C GLU A 542 14.60 1.55 -24.90
N ALA A 543 14.35 0.25 -25.11
CA ALA A 543 13.04 -0.36 -24.91
C ALA A 543 12.85 -0.80 -23.45
N ASN A 544 12.51 0.15 -22.57
CA ASN A 544 12.17 -0.15 -21.18
C ASN A 544 10.63 -0.16 -20.97
N ILE A 545 10.06 -1.36 -20.76
CA ILE A 545 8.62 -1.54 -20.55
C ILE A 545 8.13 -0.79 -19.29
N MET A 546 8.96 -0.66 -18.26
CA MET A 546 8.61 0.07 -17.04
C MET A 546 8.45 1.58 -17.29
N ALA A 547 9.13 2.13 -18.30
CA ALA A 547 9.00 3.55 -18.67
C ALA A 547 7.69 3.86 -19.43
N ILE A 548 7.09 2.85 -20.07
CA ILE A 548 5.87 2.98 -20.89
C ILE A 548 4.61 2.81 -20.02
N ALA A 549 4.69 2.01 -18.96
CA ALA A 549 3.54 1.64 -18.14
C ALA A 549 2.75 2.84 -17.58
N PRO A 550 3.38 3.92 -17.05
CA PRO A 550 2.66 5.10 -16.59
C PRO A 550 1.94 5.85 -17.72
N GLY A 551 2.57 5.95 -18.91
CA GLY A 551 2.00 6.65 -20.07
C GLY A 551 0.75 5.97 -20.60
N VAL A 552 0.77 4.64 -20.73
CA VAL A 552 -0.39 3.84 -21.17
C VAL A 552 -1.52 3.88 -20.13
N ALA A 553 -1.20 3.79 -18.85
CA ALA A 553 -2.20 3.91 -17.78
C ALA A 553 -2.90 5.29 -17.79
N SER A 554 -2.13 6.37 -18.00
CA SER A 554 -2.68 7.73 -18.13
C SER A 554 -3.59 7.90 -19.35
N ALA A 555 -3.22 7.28 -20.47
CA ALA A 555 -4.02 7.28 -21.68
C ALA A 555 -5.39 6.62 -21.42
N LEU A 556 -5.40 5.43 -20.81
CA LEU A 556 -6.63 4.69 -20.48
C LEU A 556 -7.56 5.44 -19.51
N ALA A 557 -7.02 6.24 -18.60
CA ALA A 557 -7.83 7.03 -17.67
C ALA A 557 -8.75 8.04 -18.40
N THR A 558 -8.32 8.60 -19.53
CA THR A 558 -9.15 9.53 -20.31
C THR A 558 -10.43 8.88 -20.85
N THR A 559 -10.38 7.60 -21.21
CA THR A 559 -11.56 6.82 -21.63
C THR A 559 -12.49 6.54 -20.45
N VAL A 560 -11.94 6.22 -19.28
CA VAL A 560 -12.75 6.03 -18.06
C VAL A 560 -13.52 7.31 -17.73
N VAL A 561 -12.87 8.47 -17.79
CA VAL A 561 -13.54 9.78 -17.59
C VAL A 561 -14.63 10.00 -18.64
N GLY A 562 -14.37 9.68 -19.92
CA GLY A 562 -15.37 9.77 -20.99
C GLY A 562 -16.64 8.94 -20.72
N LEU A 563 -16.46 7.71 -20.20
CA LEU A 563 -17.58 6.84 -19.81
C LEU A 563 -18.32 7.37 -18.57
N LEU A 564 -17.60 7.90 -17.59
CA LEU A 564 -18.20 8.52 -16.39
C LEU A 564 -19.06 9.75 -16.74
N VAL A 565 -18.77 10.45 -17.83
CA VAL A 565 -19.62 11.54 -18.34
C VAL A 565 -20.83 11.01 -19.11
N ALA A 566 -20.64 9.98 -19.94
CA ALA A 566 -21.68 9.46 -20.84
C ALA A 566 -22.78 8.69 -20.12
N ILE A 567 -22.44 7.87 -19.12
CA ILE A 567 -23.39 6.98 -18.44
C ILE A 567 -24.48 7.78 -17.71
N PRO A 568 -24.17 8.77 -16.85
CA PRO A 568 -25.21 9.58 -16.21
C PRO A 568 -26.05 10.36 -17.21
N ALA A 569 -25.43 10.89 -18.27
CA ALA A 569 -26.14 11.61 -19.33
C ALA A 569 -27.17 10.72 -20.05
N LEU A 570 -26.86 9.43 -20.24
CA LEU A 570 -27.78 8.45 -20.84
C LEU A 570 -29.01 8.23 -19.96
N PHE A 571 -28.83 8.03 -18.65
CA PHE A 571 -29.95 7.88 -17.73
C PHE A 571 -30.81 9.15 -17.67
N ALA A 572 -30.18 10.31 -17.61
CA ALA A 572 -30.84 11.61 -17.62
C ALA A 572 -31.67 11.83 -18.91
N TYR A 573 -31.12 11.50 -20.07
CA TYR A 573 -31.83 11.59 -21.35
C TYR A 573 -33.04 10.65 -21.40
N ASN A 574 -32.86 9.38 -21.01
CA ASN A 574 -33.95 8.40 -21.03
C ASN A 574 -35.10 8.82 -20.10
N TYR A 575 -34.77 9.34 -18.92
CA TYR A 575 -35.77 9.87 -17.98
C TYR A 575 -36.54 11.06 -18.57
N LEU A 576 -35.81 12.08 -19.07
CA LEU A 576 -36.43 13.28 -19.62
C LEU A 576 -37.23 12.99 -20.89
N ALA A 577 -36.72 12.15 -21.79
CA ALA A 577 -37.42 11.76 -23.02
C ALA A 577 -38.74 11.02 -22.71
N GLY A 578 -38.74 10.15 -21.70
CA GLY A 578 -39.96 9.51 -21.21
C GLY A 578 -40.98 10.54 -20.70
N LYS A 579 -40.53 11.52 -19.90
CA LYS A 579 -41.37 12.60 -19.38
C LYS A 579 -41.92 13.51 -20.48
N VAL A 580 -41.09 13.92 -21.46
CA VAL A 580 -41.52 14.69 -22.63
C VAL A 580 -42.61 13.95 -23.40
N LYS A 581 -42.42 12.64 -23.64
CA LYS A 581 -43.40 11.83 -24.37
C LYS A 581 -44.76 11.81 -23.67
N ASN A 582 -44.78 11.68 -22.35
CA ASN A 582 -46.03 11.70 -21.58
C ASN A 582 -46.71 13.06 -21.67
N LEU A 583 -45.97 14.16 -21.48
CA LEU A 583 -46.51 15.52 -21.62
C LEU A 583 -47.06 15.81 -23.02
N ILE A 584 -46.37 15.37 -24.08
CA ILE A 584 -46.85 15.49 -25.46
C ILE A 584 -48.14 14.69 -25.65
N SER A 585 -48.22 13.48 -25.08
CA SER A 585 -49.44 12.67 -25.11
C SER A 585 -50.60 13.38 -24.42
N ASP A 586 -50.36 14.00 -23.27
CA ASP A 586 -51.38 14.76 -22.54
C ASP A 586 -51.89 15.96 -23.35
N VAL A 587 -51.00 16.69 -24.03
CA VAL A 587 -51.39 17.78 -24.95
C VAL A 587 -52.24 17.23 -26.10
N SER A 588 -51.89 16.08 -26.69
CA SER A 588 -52.66 15.46 -27.77
C SER A 588 -54.08 15.12 -27.33
N VAL A 589 -54.23 14.44 -26.18
CA VAL A 589 -55.54 14.11 -25.61
C VAL A 589 -56.33 15.39 -25.32
N PHE A 590 -55.68 16.42 -24.78
CA PHE A 590 -56.32 17.70 -24.52
C PHE A 590 -56.80 18.41 -25.79
N ILE A 591 -56.07 18.36 -26.89
CA ILE A 591 -56.49 18.92 -28.18
C ILE A 591 -57.76 18.24 -28.69
N ASP A 592 -57.86 16.93 -28.55
CA ASP A 592 -59.05 16.16 -28.91
C ASP A 592 -60.24 16.53 -28.02
N GLU A 593 -60.05 16.54 -26.69
CA GLU A 593 -61.07 16.96 -25.72
C GLU A 593 -61.54 18.41 -25.99
N PHE A 594 -60.61 19.33 -26.28
CA PHE A 594 -60.90 20.72 -26.58
C PHE A 594 -61.65 20.88 -27.90
N SER A 595 -61.26 20.14 -28.92
CA SER A 595 -61.94 20.13 -30.23
C SER A 595 -63.37 19.62 -30.10
N ILE A 596 -63.60 18.53 -29.36
CA ILE A 596 -64.95 17.99 -29.09
C ILE A 596 -65.78 19.01 -28.32
N LYS A 597 -65.24 19.63 -27.27
CA LYS A 597 -65.99 20.60 -26.45
C LYS A 597 -66.38 21.87 -27.23
N VAL A 598 -65.54 22.32 -28.18
CA VAL A 598 -65.89 23.41 -29.10
C VAL A 598 -66.96 22.98 -30.11
N ASP A 599 -66.87 21.75 -30.61
CA ASP A 599 -67.86 21.18 -31.53
C ASP A 599 -69.22 20.99 -30.84
N GLU A 600 -69.31 20.47 -29.62
CA GLU A 600 -70.58 20.35 -28.88
C GLU A 600 -71.23 21.70 -28.55
N LEU A 601 -70.42 22.74 -28.31
CA LEU A 601 -70.96 24.06 -27.98
C LEU A 601 -71.43 24.85 -29.22
N HIS A 602 -70.95 24.52 -30.42
CA HIS A 602 -71.24 25.28 -31.65
C HIS A 602 -71.84 24.41 -32.77
N GLY A 603 -71.88 23.11 -32.58
CA GLY A 603 -72.46 22.07 -33.42
C GLY A 603 -73.72 21.50 -32.75
N GLU A 604 -74.83 21.65 -33.45
CA GLU A 604 -76.12 20.97 -33.27
C GLU A 604 -76.59 20.67 -31.82
N ARG A 605 -77.44 21.56 -31.30
CA ARG A 605 -78.68 21.04 -30.70
C ARG A 605 -79.52 20.53 -31.87
N LEU A 606 -79.58 19.20 -32.02
CA LEU A 606 -80.55 18.50 -32.86
C LEU A 606 -81.98 19.01 -32.66
#